data_AF-A0A0Q2QSH4-F1
#
_entry.id   AF-A0A0Q2QSH4-F1
#
_cell.length_a   1.000
_cell.length_b   1.000
_cell.length_c   1.000
_cell.angle_alpha   90.00
_cell.angle_beta   90.00
_cell.angle_gamma   90.00
#
_symmetry.space_group_name_H-M   'P 1'
#
loop_
_entity.id
_entity.type
_entity.pdbx_description
1 polymer ?
#
loop_
_entity_poly.entity_id
_entity_poly.type
_entity_poly.pdbx_seq_one_letter_code
_entity_poly.pdbx_strand_id
1 'polypeptide(L)'
;MGDCKSVVAVFDEPWGIVLEKFREEFEFLGEKQYGNERENMEWFKFEDTRGFKLMLKGHIHFTLNTIEDWGPHDYFDIEVFSKDGVTVIDLETCMSKFDFILSSEFLKFLKKLTEIGAVLICGYIYGYERLERVFGDTNRFLLYEWSVGIVKRGKLEVIPSGVTVVKRELLDLEDGLYELIERPGRGEREYVLVKSMDGYNILVTVRESDLTDEECYQDLLEDKAWFSLHMTATVFKRVGKKIENEFLTRRAEEYFKAQTGAEPY
;
A
#
# COMPACT_ATOMS: atom_id res chain seq x y z
N MET A 1 13.22 16.78 9.59
CA MET A 1 13.37 15.56 8.75
C MET A 1 11.98 15.22 8.28
N GLY A 2 11.78 15.07 6.98
CA GLY A 2 10.49 14.63 6.44
C GLY A 2 10.27 13.16 6.80
N ASP A 3 9.01 12.77 6.96
CA ASP A 3 8.64 11.39 7.20
C ASP A 3 8.93 10.55 5.94
N CYS A 4 9.62 9.42 6.08
CA CYS A 4 9.84 8.48 4.99
C CYS A 4 8.60 7.59 4.82
N LYS A 5 8.14 7.48 3.57
CA LYS A 5 6.90 6.81 3.18
C LYS A 5 7.25 5.61 2.34
N SER A 6 6.57 4.51 2.60
CA SER A 6 6.86 3.23 1.98
C SER A 6 5.63 2.65 1.30
N VAL A 7 5.84 2.12 0.10
CA VAL A 7 4.95 1.15 -0.54
C VAL A 7 5.61 -0.21 -0.41
N VAL A 8 4.90 -1.15 0.23
CA VAL A 8 5.37 -2.51 0.50
C VAL A 8 4.64 -3.45 -0.44
N ALA A 9 5.37 -4.12 -1.32
CA ALA A 9 4.87 -5.15 -2.20
C ALA A 9 5.33 -6.54 -1.73
N VAL A 10 4.41 -7.47 -1.59
CA VAL A 10 4.68 -8.83 -1.10
C VAL A 10 4.39 -9.83 -2.20
N PHE A 11 5.29 -10.80 -2.38
CA PHE A 11 5.26 -11.79 -3.44
C PHE A 11 5.38 -13.19 -2.84
N ASP A 12 4.46 -14.11 -3.18
CA ASP A 12 4.58 -15.53 -2.81
C ASP A 12 5.53 -16.28 -3.75
N GLU A 13 6.69 -15.69 -3.99
CA GLU A 13 7.73 -16.22 -4.87
C GLU A 13 9.12 -15.94 -4.24
N PRO A 14 10.13 -16.80 -4.49
CA PRO A 14 11.50 -16.56 -4.07
C PRO A 14 12.10 -15.29 -4.68
N TRP A 15 12.93 -14.61 -3.91
CA TRP A 15 13.48 -13.29 -4.25
C TRP A 15 14.22 -13.25 -5.59
N GLY A 16 14.88 -14.33 -5.99
CA GLY A 16 15.61 -14.40 -7.27
C GLY A 16 14.66 -14.23 -8.47
N ILE A 17 13.52 -14.94 -8.46
CA ILE A 17 12.51 -14.86 -9.53
C ILE A 17 11.86 -13.48 -9.53
N VAL A 18 11.52 -12.97 -8.34
CA VAL A 18 10.91 -11.64 -8.21
C VAL A 18 11.85 -10.56 -8.72
N LEU A 19 13.15 -10.60 -8.36
CA LEU A 19 14.14 -9.62 -8.82
C LEU A 19 14.38 -9.67 -10.33
N GLU A 20 14.33 -10.84 -10.97
CA GLU A 20 14.43 -10.94 -12.43
C GLU A 20 13.31 -10.15 -13.10
N LYS A 21 12.05 -10.46 -12.75
CA LYS A 21 10.87 -9.74 -13.25
C LYS A 21 10.91 -8.24 -12.90
N PHE A 22 11.37 -7.91 -11.70
CA PHE A 22 11.43 -6.53 -11.23
C PHE A 22 12.43 -5.68 -12.04
N ARG A 23 13.56 -6.27 -12.47
CA ARG A 23 14.54 -5.63 -13.36
C ARG A 23 14.08 -5.50 -14.81
N GLU A 24 13.16 -6.35 -15.25
CA GLU A 24 12.53 -6.21 -16.58
C GLU A 24 11.56 -5.02 -16.60
N GLU A 25 10.89 -4.74 -15.48
CA GLU A 25 9.86 -3.71 -15.39
C GLU A 25 10.33 -2.32 -14.94
N PHE A 26 11.42 -2.26 -14.17
CA PHE A 26 11.96 -1.02 -13.59
C PHE A 26 13.45 -0.83 -13.92
N GLU A 27 13.82 0.40 -14.24
CA GLU A 27 15.21 0.79 -14.44
C GLU A 27 15.90 1.00 -13.09
N PHE A 28 17.01 0.29 -12.86
CA PHE A 28 17.82 0.44 -11.66
C PHE A 28 18.89 1.53 -11.88
N LEU A 29 18.91 2.54 -11.01
CA LEU A 29 19.94 3.58 -10.99
C LEU A 29 21.20 3.13 -10.22
N GLY A 30 21.03 2.15 -9.33
CA GLY A 30 22.11 1.49 -8.60
C GLY A 30 21.57 0.39 -7.69
N GLU A 31 22.33 -0.69 -7.54
CA GLU A 31 21.99 -1.77 -6.61
C GLU A 31 23.24 -2.31 -5.89
N LYS A 32 23.02 -2.79 -4.68
CA LYS A 32 23.94 -3.60 -3.91
C LYS A 32 23.21 -4.84 -3.44
N GLN A 33 23.66 -5.99 -3.92
CA GLN A 33 23.14 -7.29 -3.51
C GLN A 33 23.78 -7.73 -2.20
N TYR A 34 22.97 -8.34 -1.35
CA TYR A 34 23.34 -8.90 -0.06
C TYR A 34 23.01 -10.38 -0.09
N GLY A 35 24.01 -11.24 0.12
CA GLY A 35 23.84 -12.69 -0.06
C GLY A 35 24.29 -13.52 1.14
N ASN A 36 25.00 -12.92 2.10
CA ASN A 36 25.53 -13.61 3.27
C ASN A 36 24.99 -13.03 4.59
N GLU A 37 24.97 -13.86 5.63
CA GLU A 37 24.41 -13.49 6.95
C GLU A 37 25.20 -12.38 7.64
N ARG A 38 26.50 -12.24 7.34
CA ARG A 38 27.36 -11.25 7.97
C ARG A 38 27.00 -9.82 7.58
N GLU A 39 26.82 -9.57 6.29
CA GLU A 39 26.44 -8.23 5.80
C GLU A 39 25.02 -7.85 6.25
N ASN A 40 24.12 -8.84 6.32
CA ASN A 40 22.79 -8.70 6.89
C ASN A 40 22.84 -8.25 8.37
N MET A 41 23.65 -8.95 9.17
CA MET A 41 23.84 -8.63 10.59
C MET A 41 24.51 -7.28 10.82
N GLU A 42 25.41 -6.84 9.93
CA GLU A 42 26.04 -5.52 10.05
C GLU A 42 25.05 -4.40 9.75
N TRP A 43 24.18 -4.58 8.76
CA TRP A 43 23.20 -3.58 8.34
C TRP A 43 22.07 -3.39 9.36
N PHE A 44 21.51 -4.49 9.85
CA PHE A 44 20.41 -4.49 10.82
C PHE A 44 20.87 -4.84 12.24
N LYS A 45 22.12 -4.51 12.58
CA LYS A 45 22.74 -4.89 13.86
C LYS A 45 21.92 -4.51 15.10
N PHE A 46 21.10 -3.47 14.98
CA PHE A 46 20.31 -2.92 16.06
C PHE A 46 18.79 -3.05 15.85
N GLU A 47 18.36 -3.77 14.82
CA GLU A 47 16.94 -4.00 14.51
C GLU A 47 16.58 -5.49 14.71
N ASP A 48 15.44 -5.77 15.35
CA ASP A 48 14.85 -7.11 15.33
C ASP A 48 14.24 -7.35 13.95
N THR A 49 14.99 -8.01 13.07
CA THR A 49 14.54 -8.28 11.70
C THR A 49 13.44 -9.34 11.60
N ARG A 50 13.01 -9.95 12.71
CA ARG A 50 12.02 -11.05 12.70
C ARG A 50 12.40 -12.19 11.76
N GLY A 51 13.70 -12.42 11.54
CA GLY A 51 14.22 -13.45 10.64
C GLY A 51 14.15 -13.11 9.14
N PHE A 52 13.79 -11.89 8.77
CA PHE A 52 13.93 -11.41 7.39
C PHE A 52 15.41 -11.24 7.04
N LYS A 53 15.77 -11.65 5.84
CA LYS A 53 17.10 -11.45 5.25
C LYS A 53 17.00 -10.43 4.13
N LEU A 54 17.80 -9.37 4.20
CA LEU A 54 18.02 -8.42 3.12
C LEU A 54 18.82 -9.09 2.00
N MET A 55 18.27 -8.98 0.80
CA MET A 55 18.78 -9.58 -0.42
C MET A 55 19.33 -8.52 -1.38
N LEU A 56 18.73 -7.33 -1.38
CA LEU A 56 19.14 -6.24 -2.25
C LEU A 56 18.75 -4.90 -1.63
N LYS A 57 19.61 -3.90 -1.80
CA LYS A 57 19.28 -2.49 -1.63
C LYS A 57 19.63 -1.72 -2.90
N GLY A 58 18.81 -0.77 -3.31
CA GLY A 58 19.07 0.00 -4.51
C GLY A 58 18.15 1.19 -4.69
N HIS A 59 18.14 1.72 -5.91
CA HIS A 59 17.27 2.79 -6.34
C HIS A 59 16.69 2.45 -7.70
N ILE A 60 15.39 2.62 -7.87
CA ILE A 60 14.73 2.49 -9.17
C ILE A 60 14.26 3.84 -9.67
N HIS A 61 14.34 4.05 -10.97
CA HIS A 61 13.74 5.18 -11.65
C HIS A 61 12.28 4.85 -12.00
N PHE A 62 11.36 5.69 -11.54
CA PHE A 62 9.97 5.63 -11.95
C PHE A 62 9.31 7.00 -11.81
N THR A 63 8.89 7.58 -12.94
CA THR A 63 8.33 8.93 -12.98
C THR A 63 6.83 8.93 -12.71
N LEU A 64 6.42 9.68 -11.68
CA LEU A 64 5.04 9.89 -11.23
C LEU A 64 4.74 11.39 -11.20
N ASN A 65 3.72 11.81 -11.95
CA ASN A 65 3.30 13.21 -11.97
C ASN A 65 2.55 13.57 -10.68
N THR A 66 2.74 14.81 -10.23
CA THR A 66 2.09 15.38 -9.05
C THR A 66 0.97 16.33 -9.43
N ILE A 67 0.02 16.59 -8.53
CA ILE A 67 -0.99 17.66 -8.67
C ILE A 67 -0.37 19.05 -8.51
N GLU A 68 0.79 19.14 -7.87
CA GLU A 68 1.54 20.37 -7.64
C GLU A 68 2.57 20.63 -8.75
N ASP A 69 2.85 21.91 -9.03
CA ASP A 69 3.85 22.38 -10.00
C ASP A 69 5.32 22.14 -9.57
N TRP A 70 5.56 21.31 -8.55
CA TRP A 70 6.91 21.03 -8.02
C TRP A 70 7.71 20.06 -8.90
N GLY A 71 7.13 19.59 -10.01
CA GLY A 71 7.69 18.58 -10.89
C GLY A 71 7.56 17.16 -10.32
N PRO A 72 7.77 16.13 -11.16
CA PRO A 72 7.43 14.76 -10.81
C PRO A 72 8.25 14.22 -9.63
N HIS A 73 7.75 13.13 -9.07
CA HIS A 73 8.52 12.19 -8.27
C HIS A 73 9.13 11.15 -9.21
N ASP A 74 10.43 10.87 -9.11
CA ASP A 74 11.17 10.18 -10.17
C ASP A 74 11.99 8.96 -9.72
N TYR A 75 12.04 8.65 -8.42
CA TYR A 75 12.72 7.45 -7.95
C TYR A 75 12.22 6.95 -6.60
N PHE A 76 12.38 5.65 -6.37
CA PHE A 76 12.20 5.01 -5.07
C PHE A 76 13.51 4.38 -4.61
N ASP A 77 13.79 4.52 -3.32
CA ASP A 77 14.77 3.67 -2.65
C ASP A 77 14.13 2.31 -2.43
N ILE A 78 14.86 1.23 -2.73
CA ILE A 78 14.32 -0.12 -2.60
C ILE A 78 15.13 -0.97 -1.64
N GLU A 79 14.44 -1.73 -0.80
CA GLU A 79 15.00 -2.80 0.01
C GLU A 79 14.20 -4.08 -0.22
N VAL A 80 14.90 -5.15 -0.60
CA VAL A 80 14.30 -6.45 -0.91
C VAL A 80 14.65 -7.44 0.17
N PHE A 81 13.63 -7.98 0.82
CA PHE A 81 13.74 -8.94 1.91
C PHE A 81 13.16 -10.30 1.51
N SER A 82 13.70 -11.35 2.10
CA SER A 82 13.25 -12.72 1.93
C SER A 82 13.01 -13.38 3.29
N LYS A 83 11.88 -14.09 3.42
CA LYS A 83 11.53 -14.93 4.58
C LYS A 83 10.57 -16.04 4.14
N ASP A 84 10.83 -17.28 4.53
CA ASP A 84 9.94 -18.43 4.30
C ASP A 84 9.45 -18.61 2.85
N GLY A 85 10.33 -18.32 1.88
CA GLY A 85 10.04 -18.39 0.45
C GLY A 85 9.16 -17.25 -0.08
N VAL A 86 8.84 -16.26 0.75
CA VAL A 86 8.12 -15.02 0.40
C VAL A 86 9.13 -13.89 0.26
N THR A 87 8.90 -13.04 -0.74
CA THR A 87 9.69 -11.83 -0.97
C THR A 87 8.88 -10.61 -0.59
N VAL A 88 9.53 -9.66 0.09
CA VAL A 88 8.95 -8.35 0.40
C VAL A 88 9.86 -7.30 -0.23
N ILE A 89 9.29 -6.42 -1.05
CA ILE A 89 9.97 -5.24 -1.59
C ILE A 89 9.38 -4.02 -0.87
N ASP A 90 10.23 -3.29 -0.16
CA ASP A 90 9.93 -1.99 0.43
C ASP A 90 10.43 -0.90 -0.51
N LEU A 91 9.51 -0.08 -1.03
CA LEU A 91 9.76 1.05 -1.92
C LEU A 91 9.57 2.35 -1.14
N GLU A 92 10.67 2.91 -0.66
CA GLU A 92 10.69 4.07 0.23
C GLU A 92 10.94 5.38 -0.54
N THR A 93 10.31 6.45 -0.06
CA THR A 93 10.66 7.82 -0.41
C THR A 93 10.55 8.75 0.81
N CYS A 94 11.56 9.59 1.03
CA CYS A 94 11.57 10.59 2.10
C CYS A 94 11.19 12.00 1.60
N MET A 95 10.45 12.07 0.49
CA MET A 95 10.09 13.32 -0.19
C MET A 95 8.65 13.72 0.13
N SER A 96 8.42 14.99 0.48
CA SER A 96 7.06 15.53 0.71
C SER A 96 6.15 15.37 -0.51
N LYS A 97 6.72 15.33 -1.71
CA LYS A 97 6.02 15.17 -2.99
C LYS A 97 5.16 13.92 -3.09
N PHE A 98 5.46 12.86 -2.32
CA PHE A 98 4.71 11.61 -2.43
C PHE A 98 3.22 11.77 -2.15
N ASP A 99 2.82 12.64 -1.21
CA ASP A 99 1.40 12.88 -0.89
C ASP A 99 0.63 13.59 -2.01
N PHE A 100 1.35 14.15 -2.98
CA PHE A 100 0.79 14.94 -4.07
C PHE A 100 0.83 14.17 -5.39
N ILE A 101 1.19 12.89 -5.38
CA ILE A 101 1.19 12.07 -6.60
C ILE A 101 -0.26 11.84 -7.03
N LEU A 102 -0.53 12.13 -8.30
CA LEU A 102 -1.82 11.88 -8.93
C LEU A 102 -2.24 10.42 -8.74
N SER A 103 -3.45 10.20 -8.23
CA SER A 103 -4.03 8.87 -8.00
C SER A 103 -4.00 8.00 -9.25
N SER A 104 -4.21 8.57 -10.44
CA SER A 104 -4.11 7.88 -11.73
C SER A 104 -2.67 7.45 -12.08
N GLU A 105 -1.66 8.26 -11.77
CA GLU A 105 -0.25 7.88 -11.95
C GLU A 105 0.15 6.82 -10.92
N PHE A 106 -0.29 6.99 -9.67
CA PHE A 106 -0.02 6.03 -8.62
C PHE A 106 -0.61 4.66 -8.94
N LEU A 107 -1.82 4.61 -9.52
CA LEU A 107 -2.40 3.36 -10.02
C LEU A 107 -1.58 2.68 -11.11
N LYS A 108 -0.94 3.43 -12.01
CA LYS A 108 -0.03 2.85 -13.02
C LYS A 108 1.17 2.17 -12.34
N PHE A 109 1.71 2.79 -11.30
CA PHE A 109 2.78 2.20 -10.50
C PHE A 109 2.31 0.92 -9.78
N LEU A 110 1.15 0.96 -9.12
CA LEU A 110 0.57 -0.23 -8.47
C LEU A 110 0.29 -1.34 -9.49
N LYS A 111 -0.17 -1.00 -10.70
CA LYS A 111 -0.40 -1.96 -11.78
C LYS A 111 0.87 -2.71 -12.18
N LYS A 112 2.00 -2.00 -12.33
CA LYS A 112 3.30 -2.64 -12.60
C LYS A 112 3.69 -3.65 -11.53
N LEU A 113 3.50 -3.29 -10.26
CA LEU A 113 3.74 -4.23 -9.15
C LEU A 113 2.85 -5.47 -9.23
N THR A 114 1.57 -5.31 -9.59
CA THR A 114 0.66 -6.45 -9.78
C THR A 114 1.02 -7.32 -10.99
N GLU A 115 1.55 -6.72 -12.07
CA GLU A 115 1.99 -7.42 -13.28
C GLU A 115 3.25 -8.28 -13.01
N ILE A 116 4.13 -7.82 -12.12
CA ILE A 116 5.29 -8.59 -11.62
C ILE A 116 4.84 -9.79 -10.76
N GLY A 117 3.63 -9.71 -10.19
CA GLY A 117 3.04 -10.77 -9.36
C GLY A 117 2.96 -10.45 -7.87
N ALA A 118 2.97 -9.17 -7.49
CA ALA A 118 2.75 -8.78 -6.09
C ALA A 118 1.36 -9.23 -5.65
N VAL A 119 1.26 -10.06 -4.61
CA VAL A 119 -0.02 -10.61 -4.12
C VAL A 119 -0.71 -9.70 -3.10
N LEU A 120 0.07 -8.84 -2.44
CA LEU A 120 -0.41 -7.83 -1.50
C LEU A 120 0.48 -6.59 -1.62
N ILE A 121 -0.13 -5.42 -1.76
CA ILE A 121 0.53 -4.13 -1.78
C ILE A 121 -0.15 -3.23 -0.75
N CYS A 122 0.63 -2.66 0.16
CA CYS A 122 0.19 -1.72 1.18
C CYS A 122 1.24 -0.64 1.42
N GLY A 123 1.01 0.25 2.38
CA GLY A 123 2.01 1.25 2.73
C GLY A 123 2.02 1.62 4.21
N TYR A 124 3.08 2.33 4.58
CA TYR A 124 3.28 2.84 5.94
C TYR A 124 4.19 4.08 5.93
N ILE A 125 4.28 4.72 7.08
CA ILE A 125 5.24 5.81 7.34
C ILE A 125 6.27 5.28 8.35
N TYR A 126 7.55 5.36 8.02
CA TYR A 126 8.64 4.91 8.88
C TYR A 126 8.68 5.70 10.19
N GLY A 127 8.90 5.00 11.31
CA GLY A 127 8.99 5.63 12.63
C GLY A 127 7.69 6.26 13.15
N TYR A 128 6.55 5.98 12.51
CA TYR A 128 5.29 6.65 12.82
C TYR A 128 4.54 6.02 14.00
N GLU A 129 3.98 6.87 14.87
CA GLU A 129 3.26 6.48 16.09
C GLU A 129 2.11 5.49 15.85
N ARG A 130 1.52 5.45 14.65
CA ARG A 130 0.42 4.51 14.37
C ARG A 130 0.88 3.07 14.25
N LEU A 131 2.12 2.78 13.80
CA LEU A 131 2.66 1.43 13.87
C LEU A 131 2.79 0.98 15.32
N GLU A 132 3.28 1.87 16.20
CA GLU A 132 3.36 1.63 17.64
C GLU A 132 1.98 1.38 18.26
N ARG A 133 0.94 2.12 17.88
CA ARG A 133 -0.42 1.88 18.38
C ARG A 133 -1.00 0.52 17.95
N VAL A 134 -0.59 0.01 16.80
CA VAL A 134 -1.08 -1.27 16.26
C VAL A 134 -0.29 -2.45 16.84
N PHE A 135 1.03 -2.34 16.83
CA PHE A 135 1.94 -3.46 17.13
C PHE A 135 2.66 -3.34 18.48
N GLY A 136 2.55 -2.20 19.16
CA GLY A 136 3.27 -1.90 20.41
C GLY A 136 4.72 -1.46 20.22
N ASP A 137 5.17 -1.29 18.97
CA ASP A 137 6.53 -0.97 18.57
C ASP A 137 6.51 -0.31 17.16
N THR A 138 7.50 0.52 16.83
CA THR A 138 7.68 1.18 15.53
C THR A 138 8.46 0.34 14.53
N ASN A 139 8.90 -0.86 14.91
CA ASN A 139 9.63 -1.77 14.05
C ASN A 139 8.82 -2.20 12.80
N ARG A 140 9.28 -1.78 11.61
CA ARG A 140 8.67 -2.09 10.30
C ARG A 140 8.56 -3.58 9.99
N PHE A 141 9.46 -4.42 10.53
CA PHE A 141 9.41 -5.87 10.30
C PHE A 141 8.14 -6.53 10.88
N LEU A 142 7.42 -5.84 11.78
CA LEU A 142 6.12 -6.30 12.29
C LEU A 142 5.04 -6.25 11.20
N LEU A 143 5.05 -5.21 10.36
CA LEU A 143 4.19 -5.16 9.18
C LEU A 143 4.56 -6.27 8.19
N TYR A 144 5.85 -6.51 7.96
CA TYR A 144 6.30 -7.54 7.01
C TYR A 144 5.92 -8.93 7.48
N GLU A 145 6.15 -9.23 8.76
CA GLU A 145 5.75 -10.49 9.38
C GLU A 145 4.24 -10.71 9.32
N TRP A 146 3.46 -9.66 9.58
CA TRP A 146 2.01 -9.70 9.44
C TRP A 146 1.60 -10.01 7.99
N SER A 147 2.19 -9.32 7.01
CA SER A 147 1.89 -9.49 5.58
C SER A 147 2.28 -10.88 5.06
N VAL A 148 3.46 -11.40 5.43
CA VAL A 148 3.87 -12.79 5.13
C VAL A 148 2.87 -13.77 5.72
N GLY A 149 2.40 -13.52 6.95
CA GLY A 149 1.36 -14.33 7.59
C GLY A 149 0.04 -14.35 6.82
N ILE A 150 -0.36 -13.24 6.19
CA ILE A 150 -1.56 -13.17 5.33
C ILE A 150 -1.39 -14.03 4.08
N VAL A 151 -0.25 -13.91 3.41
CA VAL A 151 0.07 -14.69 2.21
C VAL A 151 0.06 -16.18 2.53
N LYS A 152 0.74 -16.61 3.61
CA LYS A 152 0.78 -18.03 4.01
C LYS A 152 -0.58 -18.58 4.45
N ARG A 153 -1.45 -17.76 5.06
CA ARG A 153 -2.82 -18.16 5.41
C ARG A 153 -3.77 -18.14 4.21
N GLY A 154 -3.39 -17.48 3.11
CA GLY A 154 -4.24 -17.31 1.93
C GLY A 154 -5.46 -16.43 2.17
N LYS A 155 -5.44 -15.54 3.18
CA LYS A 155 -6.64 -14.75 3.54
C LYS A 155 -6.31 -13.42 4.21
N LEU A 156 -6.83 -12.33 3.62
CA LEU A 156 -6.81 -10.98 4.16
C LEU A 156 -8.10 -10.69 4.96
N GLU A 157 -7.96 -10.47 6.27
CA GLU A 157 -9.09 -10.12 7.16
C GLU A 157 -9.01 -8.70 7.73
N VAL A 158 -7.81 -8.13 7.73
CA VAL A 158 -7.50 -6.80 8.28
C VAL A 158 -6.80 -6.01 7.20
N ILE A 159 -7.28 -4.81 6.88
CA ILE A 159 -6.62 -3.94 5.92
C ILE A 159 -5.52 -3.11 6.60
N PRO A 160 -4.28 -3.11 6.08
CA PRO A 160 -3.15 -2.46 6.74
C PRO A 160 -3.13 -0.93 6.50
N SER A 161 -3.58 -0.49 5.33
CA SER A 161 -3.47 0.89 4.86
C SER A 161 -4.74 1.41 4.20
N GLY A 162 -4.84 2.74 4.10
CA GLY A 162 -5.98 3.44 3.49
C GLY A 162 -6.17 3.13 2.00
N VAL A 163 -5.09 2.81 1.30
CA VAL A 163 -5.15 2.10 0.01
C VAL A 163 -4.41 0.78 0.16
N THR A 164 -5.07 -0.31 -0.23
CA THR A 164 -4.47 -1.66 -0.25
C THR A 164 -4.82 -2.32 -1.57
N VAL A 165 -3.87 -2.95 -2.25
CA VAL A 165 -4.13 -3.80 -3.41
C VAL A 165 -3.84 -5.25 -3.02
N VAL A 166 -4.74 -6.15 -3.36
CA VAL A 166 -4.62 -7.55 -2.96
C VAL A 166 -5.11 -8.47 -4.08
N LYS A 167 -4.42 -9.59 -4.29
CA LYS A 167 -4.86 -10.61 -5.25
C LYS A 167 -6.22 -11.15 -4.83
N ARG A 168 -7.15 -11.29 -5.79
CA ARG A 168 -8.56 -11.61 -5.49
C ARG A 168 -8.73 -12.88 -4.65
N GLU A 169 -7.87 -13.88 -4.85
CA GLU A 169 -7.91 -15.14 -4.08
C GLU A 169 -7.67 -14.97 -2.57
N LEU A 170 -7.01 -13.88 -2.14
CA LEU A 170 -6.79 -13.59 -0.72
C LEU A 170 -7.96 -12.82 -0.10
N LEU A 171 -8.88 -12.28 -0.91
CA LEU A 171 -10.01 -11.49 -0.43
C LEU A 171 -11.29 -11.86 -1.18
N ASP A 172 -12.08 -12.74 -0.56
CA ASP A 172 -13.37 -13.20 -1.06
C ASP A 172 -14.48 -12.17 -0.81
N LEU A 173 -14.36 -11.01 -1.47
CA LEU A 173 -15.36 -9.94 -1.48
C LEU A 173 -15.63 -9.49 -2.91
N GLU A 174 -16.91 -9.26 -3.20
CA GLU A 174 -17.35 -8.62 -4.43
C GLU A 174 -17.13 -7.10 -4.37
N ASP A 175 -17.22 -6.47 -5.54
CA ASP A 175 -17.25 -5.02 -5.64
C ASP A 175 -18.37 -4.41 -4.77
N GLY A 176 -18.04 -3.33 -4.07
CA GLY A 176 -18.99 -2.60 -3.24
C GLY A 176 -18.34 -1.86 -2.08
N LEU A 177 -19.18 -1.16 -1.31
CA LEU A 177 -18.79 -0.44 -0.11
C LEU A 177 -19.02 -1.32 1.13
N TYR A 178 -18.05 -1.37 2.04
CA TYR A 178 -18.11 -2.20 3.25
C TYR A 178 -17.76 -1.37 4.49
N GLU A 179 -18.28 -1.77 5.65
CA GLU A 179 -17.90 -1.17 6.93
C GLU A 179 -16.44 -1.50 7.27
N LEU A 180 -15.74 -0.54 7.88
CA LEU A 180 -14.51 -0.82 8.60
C LEU A 180 -14.78 -0.87 10.09
N ILE A 181 -14.65 -2.07 10.66
CA ILE A 181 -14.96 -2.30 12.06
C ILE A 181 -13.78 -1.81 12.90
N GLU A 182 -14.06 -0.83 13.76
CA GLU A 182 -13.12 -0.29 14.72
C GLU A 182 -12.93 -1.17 15.97
N ARG A 183 -11.79 -0.99 16.63
CA ARG A 183 -11.71 -1.25 18.07
C ARG A 183 -12.53 -0.18 18.80
N PRO A 184 -13.31 -0.51 19.86
CA PRO A 184 -14.21 0.43 20.52
C PRO A 184 -13.53 1.73 20.97
N GLY A 185 -14.14 2.90 20.69
CA GLY A 185 -13.69 4.20 21.21
C GLY A 185 -13.64 5.38 20.22
N ARG A 186 -13.96 5.17 18.94
CA ARG A 186 -14.05 6.24 17.93
C ARG A 186 -15.53 6.41 17.51
N GLY A 187 -15.93 7.66 17.28
CA GLY A 187 -17.33 8.04 17.04
C GLY A 187 -17.71 8.15 15.57
N GLU A 188 -16.72 8.24 14.68
CA GLU A 188 -16.92 8.40 13.23
C GLU A 188 -16.82 7.04 12.53
N ARG A 189 -17.80 6.74 11.67
CA ARG A 189 -17.77 5.52 10.88
C ARG A 189 -16.79 5.68 9.72
N GLU A 190 -16.09 4.60 9.41
CA GLU A 190 -15.23 4.50 8.24
C GLU A 190 -15.71 3.35 7.37
N TYR A 191 -15.54 3.51 6.07
CA TYR A 191 -15.90 2.54 5.04
C TYR A 191 -14.67 2.17 4.21
N VAL A 192 -14.76 1.05 3.51
CA VAL A 192 -13.81 0.65 2.48
C VAL A 192 -14.56 0.31 1.20
N LEU A 193 -14.22 1.00 0.12
CA LEU A 193 -14.68 0.64 -1.21
C LEU A 193 -13.75 -0.44 -1.77
N VAL A 194 -14.34 -1.56 -2.18
CA VAL A 194 -13.64 -2.67 -2.85
C VAL A 194 -13.99 -2.60 -4.34
N LYS A 195 -12.96 -2.53 -5.20
CA LYS A 195 -13.10 -2.56 -6.66
C LYS A 195 -12.18 -3.60 -7.28
N SER A 196 -12.73 -4.39 -8.19
CA SER A 196 -11.96 -5.36 -8.98
C SER A 196 -11.09 -4.68 -10.04
N MET A 197 -9.87 -5.18 -10.22
CA MET A 197 -8.94 -4.75 -11.27
C MET A 197 -8.04 -5.92 -11.69
N ASP A 198 -8.19 -6.46 -12.90
CA ASP A 198 -7.28 -7.44 -13.53
C ASP A 198 -6.84 -8.63 -12.63
N GLY A 199 -7.78 -9.27 -11.92
CA GLY A 199 -7.49 -10.39 -11.01
C GLY A 199 -7.07 -9.97 -9.58
N TYR A 200 -7.08 -8.67 -9.31
CA TYR A 200 -6.86 -8.04 -8.02
C TYR A 200 -8.10 -7.30 -7.54
N ASN A 201 -8.09 -6.94 -6.26
CA ASN A 201 -9.00 -5.99 -5.65
C ASN A 201 -8.17 -4.80 -5.16
N ILE A 202 -8.60 -3.59 -5.49
CA ILE A 202 -8.14 -2.36 -4.83
C ILE A 202 -9.17 -1.97 -3.76
N LEU A 203 -8.65 -1.71 -2.57
CA LEU A 203 -9.40 -1.30 -1.39
C LEU A 203 -9.03 0.14 -1.07
N VAL A 204 -10.04 1.01 -0.99
CA VAL A 204 -9.84 2.43 -0.69
C VAL A 204 -10.73 2.82 0.49
N THR A 205 -10.12 3.31 1.55
CA THR A 205 -10.83 3.72 2.76
C THR A 205 -11.37 5.13 2.62
N VAL A 206 -12.56 5.38 3.17
CA VAL A 206 -13.21 6.69 3.15
C VAL A 206 -14.00 6.88 4.45
N ARG A 207 -14.03 8.10 5.00
CA ARG A 207 -14.83 8.37 6.20
C ARG A 207 -16.28 8.62 5.83
N GLU A 208 -17.19 8.42 6.80
CA GLU A 208 -18.60 8.74 6.61
C GLU A 208 -18.82 10.24 6.35
N SER A 209 -18.07 11.13 7.01
CA SER A 209 -18.12 12.57 6.77
C SER A 209 -17.84 12.89 5.31
N ASP A 210 -16.80 12.28 4.73
CA ASP A 210 -16.34 12.56 3.37
C ASP A 210 -17.40 12.18 2.31
N LEU A 211 -18.33 11.27 2.65
CA LEU A 211 -19.43 10.87 1.77
C LEU A 211 -20.75 11.60 2.07
N THR A 212 -20.95 12.09 3.29
CA THR A 212 -22.25 12.63 3.74
C THR A 212 -22.28 14.15 3.78
N ASP A 213 -21.17 14.78 4.12
CA ASP A 213 -21.00 16.23 4.09
C ASP A 213 -20.72 16.69 2.66
N GLU A 214 -21.39 17.75 2.21
CA GLU A 214 -21.26 18.20 0.82
C GLU A 214 -19.92 18.86 0.55
N GLU A 215 -19.40 19.66 1.47
CA GLU A 215 -18.12 20.37 1.30
C GLU A 215 -16.98 19.35 1.29
N CYS A 216 -16.96 18.43 2.26
CA CYS A 216 -15.97 17.34 2.27
C CYS A 216 -16.08 16.44 1.04
N TYR A 217 -17.29 16.18 0.55
CA TYR A 217 -17.47 15.37 -0.65
C TYR A 217 -16.95 16.05 -1.92
N GLN A 218 -17.13 17.37 -2.07
CA GLN A 218 -16.54 18.10 -3.20
C GLN A 218 -15.01 18.09 -3.12
N ASP A 219 -14.42 18.32 -1.95
CA ASP A 219 -12.97 18.21 -1.75
C ASP A 219 -12.45 16.81 -2.13
N LEU A 220 -13.21 15.77 -1.76
CA LEU A 220 -12.90 14.38 -2.10
C LEU A 220 -12.88 14.11 -3.62
N LEU A 221 -13.74 14.80 -4.39
CA LEU A 221 -13.79 14.70 -5.85
C LEU A 221 -12.70 15.52 -6.54
N GLU A 222 -12.33 16.68 -5.96
CA GLU A 222 -11.39 17.63 -6.54
C GLU A 222 -9.92 17.26 -6.30
N ASP A 223 -9.57 16.79 -5.10
CA ASP A 223 -8.21 16.40 -4.78
C ASP A 223 -7.83 15.10 -5.50
N LYS A 224 -6.99 15.20 -6.53
CA LYS A 224 -6.58 14.06 -7.36
C LYS A 224 -5.42 13.26 -6.79
N ALA A 225 -4.92 13.55 -5.59
CA ALA A 225 -3.78 12.84 -4.99
C ALA A 225 -4.16 11.89 -3.84
N TRP A 226 -5.45 11.73 -3.55
CA TRP A 226 -5.92 10.95 -2.40
C TRP A 226 -5.31 9.55 -2.24
N PHE A 227 -5.07 8.81 -3.34
CA PHE A 227 -4.58 7.44 -3.21
C PHE A 227 -3.15 7.35 -2.68
N SER A 228 -2.27 8.26 -3.09
CA SER A 228 -0.88 8.28 -2.62
C SER A 228 -0.82 8.67 -1.14
N LEU A 229 -1.61 9.68 -0.74
CA LEU A 229 -1.79 10.09 0.65
C LEU A 229 -2.31 8.93 1.52
N HIS A 230 -3.37 8.23 1.09
CA HIS A 230 -3.99 7.15 1.86
C HIS A 230 -3.22 5.83 1.83
N MET A 231 -2.34 5.60 0.85
CA MET A 231 -1.48 4.40 0.83
C MET A 231 -0.65 4.30 2.12
N THR A 232 -0.19 5.42 2.65
CA THR A 232 0.66 5.44 3.86
C THR A 232 -0.13 5.64 5.15
N ALA A 233 -1.43 5.92 5.05
CA ALA A 233 -2.32 6.04 6.19
C ALA A 233 -2.55 4.66 6.82
N THR A 234 -1.93 4.40 7.97
CA THR A 234 -2.13 3.15 8.74
C THR A 234 -3.59 3.06 9.24
N VAL A 235 -4.28 1.98 8.86
CA VAL A 235 -5.69 1.72 9.21
C VAL A 235 -5.83 0.55 10.18
N PHE A 236 -5.34 -0.64 9.83
CA PHE A 236 -5.43 -1.88 10.63
C PHE A 236 -6.83 -2.17 11.18
N LYS A 237 -7.82 -2.18 10.29
CA LYS A 237 -9.23 -2.49 10.61
C LYS A 237 -9.73 -3.71 9.87
N ARG A 238 -10.71 -4.39 10.47
CA ARG A 238 -11.39 -5.53 9.83
C ARG A 238 -12.44 -5.04 8.86
N VAL A 239 -12.57 -5.71 7.73
CA VAL A 239 -13.70 -5.49 6.82
C VAL A 239 -14.95 -6.14 7.41
N GLY A 240 -16.01 -5.35 7.54
CA GLY A 240 -17.29 -5.74 8.09
C GLY A 240 -18.30 -6.12 7.01
N LYS A 241 -19.57 -5.84 7.27
CA LYS A 241 -20.66 -6.12 6.33
C LYS A 241 -20.65 -5.13 5.15
N LYS A 242 -21.24 -5.57 4.04
CA LYS A 242 -21.54 -4.72 2.87
C LYS A 242 -22.57 -3.66 3.24
N ILE A 243 -22.39 -2.47 2.68
CA ILE A 243 -23.28 -1.32 2.82
C ILE A 243 -24.32 -1.36 1.71
N GLU A 244 -25.59 -1.48 2.09
CA GLU A 244 -26.74 -1.47 1.18
C GLU A 244 -27.29 -0.05 0.94
N ASN A 245 -26.64 0.98 1.49
CA ASN A 245 -27.05 2.37 1.31
C ASN A 245 -26.62 2.87 -0.07
N GLU A 246 -27.56 2.91 -1.03
CA GLU A 246 -27.33 3.34 -2.41
C GLU A 246 -26.70 4.72 -2.52
N PHE A 247 -27.06 5.66 -1.63
CA PHE A 247 -26.50 7.01 -1.65
C PHE A 247 -25.00 7.00 -1.33
N LEU A 248 -24.60 6.30 -0.27
CA LEU A 248 -23.19 6.19 0.13
C LEU A 248 -22.38 5.42 -0.92
N THR A 249 -22.93 4.31 -1.42
CA THR A 249 -22.28 3.49 -2.44
C THR A 249 -22.06 4.28 -3.72
N ARG A 250 -23.08 5.02 -4.20
CA ARG A 250 -22.94 5.88 -5.39
C ARG A 250 -21.86 6.93 -5.22
N ARG A 251 -21.80 7.60 -4.07
CA ARG A 251 -20.78 8.62 -3.79
C ARG A 251 -19.37 8.04 -3.73
N ALA A 252 -19.21 6.89 -3.08
CA ALA A 252 -17.93 6.19 -3.06
C ALA A 252 -17.47 5.78 -4.48
N GLU A 253 -18.39 5.34 -5.34
CA GLU A 253 -18.08 5.03 -6.74
C GLU A 253 -17.71 6.27 -7.56
N GLU A 254 -18.44 7.37 -7.42
CA GLU A 254 -18.12 8.65 -8.06
C GLU A 254 -16.74 9.17 -7.62
N TYR A 255 -16.43 9.09 -6.32
CA TYR A 255 -15.10 9.35 -5.79
C TYR A 255 -14.02 8.51 -6.48
N PHE A 256 -14.20 7.19 -6.52
CA PHE A 256 -13.22 6.30 -7.16
C PHE A 256 -13.01 6.66 -8.63
N LYS A 257 -14.08 6.93 -9.38
CA LYS A 257 -14.00 7.37 -10.78
C LYS A 257 -13.26 8.70 -10.90
N ALA A 258 -13.52 9.65 -10.01
CA ALA A 258 -12.86 10.95 -9.99
C ALA A 258 -11.33 10.84 -9.74
N GLN A 259 -10.90 9.86 -8.94
CA GLN A 259 -9.48 9.60 -8.66
C GLN A 259 -8.76 8.85 -9.78
N THR A 260 -9.46 7.91 -10.41
CA THR A 260 -8.86 6.97 -11.38
C THR A 260 -8.98 7.45 -12.82
N GLY A 261 -9.92 8.35 -13.12
CA GLY A 261 -10.30 8.71 -14.49
C GLY A 261 -10.99 7.59 -15.26
N ALA A 262 -11.38 6.49 -14.60
CA ALA A 262 -12.05 5.36 -15.22
C ALA A 262 -13.56 5.61 -15.37
N GLU A 263 -14.11 5.35 -16.57
CA GLU A 263 -15.55 5.05 -16.71
C GLU A 263 -15.82 3.61 -16.21
N PRO A 264 -17.03 3.31 -15.70
CA PRO A 264 -17.34 1.97 -15.20
C PRO A 264 -17.16 0.92 -16.33
N TYR A 265 -16.32 -0.07 -16.06
CA TYR A 265 -16.15 -1.29 -16.87
C TYR A 265 -17.43 -2.14 -16.85
#